data_AF-A0A4Y2AUG6-F1
#
_entry.id   AF-A0A4Y2AUG6-F1
#
_cell.length_a   1.000
_cell.length_b   1.000
_cell.length_c   1.000
_cell.angle_alpha   90.00
_cell.angle_beta   90.00
_cell.angle_gamma   90.00
#
_symmetry.space_group_name_H-M   'P 1'
#
loop_
_entity.id
_entity.type
_entity.pdbx_description
1 polymer ?
#
loop_
_entity_poly.entity_id
_entity_poly.type
_entity_poly.pdbx_seq_one_letter_code
_entity_poly.pdbx_strand_id
1 'polypeptide(L)'
;MTGSTLYKLEWDLMQHPPYSPAMAPSDFYLFSHLQLHNGAIFNSNEEVINEVHLFLDSRWPQFFAEGIEKLSKRWQTIVDLNGDYYPH
;
A
#
# COMPACT_ATOMS: atom_id res chain seq x y z
N MET A 1 3.29 -6.40 -21.48
CA MET A 1 2.00 -5.86 -21.99
C MET A 1 1.50 -4.63 -21.22
N THR A 2 2.07 -4.24 -20.08
CA THR A 2 1.60 -3.10 -19.27
C THR A 2 2.13 -1.73 -19.75
N GLY A 3 3.37 -1.65 -20.23
CA GLY A 3 3.98 -0.38 -20.65
C GLY A 3 3.26 0.33 -21.81
N SER A 4 2.71 -0.41 -22.77
CA SER A 4 1.97 0.17 -23.90
C SER A 4 0.62 0.75 -23.49
N THR A 5 -0.01 0.21 -22.44
CA THR A 5 -1.27 0.73 -21.90
C THR A 5 -1.03 1.98 -21.06
N LEU A 6 0.01 1.98 -20.21
CA LEU A 6 0.37 3.16 -19.41
C LEU A 6 0.72 4.36 -20.29
N TYR A 7 1.47 4.13 -21.37
CA TYR A 7 1.77 5.17 -22.36
C TYR A 7 0.51 5.76 -23.00
N LYS A 8 -0.45 4.90 -23.39
CA LYS A 8 -1.72 5.36 -23.99
C LYS A 8 -2.60 6.14 -23.00
N LEU A 9 -2.49 5.86 -21.71
CA LEU A 9 -3.19 6.57 -20.66
C LEU A 9 -2.46 7.84 -20.21
N GLU A 10 -1.27 8.10 -20.76
CA GLU A 10 -0.41 9.23 -20.38
C GLU A 10 -0.10 9.26 -18.87
N TRP A 11 0.06 8.08 -18.26
CA TRP A 11 0.38 7.97 -16.84
C TRP A 11 1.88 7.95 -16.61
N ASP A 12 2.35 8.84 -15.74
CA ASP A 12 3.72 8.83 -15.26
C ASP A 12 3.97 7.64 -14.35
N LEU A 13 5.01 6.86 -14.67
CA LEU A 13 5.40 5.71 -13.87
C LEU A 13 6.46 6.09 -12.85
N MET A 14 6.10 6.03 -11.57
CA MET A 14 7.05 6.17 -10.47
C MET A 14 7.99 4.96 -10.41
N GLN A 15 9.29 5.22 -10.28
CA GLN A 15 10.29 4.16 -10.12
C GLN A 15 10.11 3.48 -8.76
N HIS A 16 10.08 2.15 -8.74
CA HIS A 16 9.96 1.35 -7.54
C HIS A 16 11.09 0.31 -7.49
N PRO A 17 12.00 0.37 -6.50
CA PRO A 17 13.08 -0.59 -6.40
C PRO A 17 12.54 -1.99 -6.07
N PRO A 18 13.22 -3.07 -6.54
CA PRO A 18 12.85 -4.43 -6.17
C PRO A 18 12.83 -4.63 -4.65
N TYR A 19 11.96 -5.53 -4.17
CA TYR A 19 11.90 -5.97 -2.76
C TYR A 19 11.79 -4.83 -1.74
N SER A 20 11.08 -3.75 -2.06
CA SER A 20 10.95 -2.58 -1.20
C SER A 20 9.51 -2.32 -0.68
N PRO A 21 8.90 -3.26 0.09
CA PRO A 21 7.55 -3.06 0.65
C PRO A 21 7.41 -1.79 1.49
N ALA A 22 8.49 -1.38 2.19
CA ALA A 22 8.52 -0.15 2.97
C ALA A 22 8.34 1.13 2.13
N MET A 23 8.46 1.04 0.80
CA MET A 23 8.24 2.14 -0.14
C MET A 23 6.85 2.10 -0.80
N ALA A 24 6.03 1.08 -0.54
CA ALA A 24 4.69 0.94 -1.10
C ALA A 24 3.64 1.26 -0.03
N PRO A 25 2.86 2.36 -0.17
CA PRO A 25 1.79 2.70 0.77
C PRO A 25 0.74 1.59 0.94
N SER A 26 0.51 0.79 -0.11
CA SER A 26 -0.32 -0.41 -0.02
C SER A 26 0.20 -1.37 1.05
N ASP A 27 1.50 -1.64 1.07
CA ASP A 27 2.09 -2.66 1.93
C ASP A 27 2.32 -2.15 3.35
N PHE A 28 3.00 -1.01 3.50
CA PHE A 28 3.38 -0.52 4.84
C PHE A 28 2.21 0.12 5.59
N TYR A 29 1.14 0.54 4.90
CA TYR A 29 0.02 1.27 5.50
C TYR A 29 -1.34 0.60 5.27
N LEU A 30 -1.81 0.44 4.03
CA LEU A 30 -3.16 -0.08 3.81
C LEU A 30 -3.33 -1.52 4.31
N PHE A 31 -2.47 -2.42 3.84
CA PHE A 31 -2.50 -3.84 4.20
C PHE A 31 -2.07 -4.08 5.64
N SER A 32 -1.18 -3.26 6.21
CA SER A 32 -0.84 -3.36 7.63
C SER A 32 -2.04 -3.07 8.54
N HIS A 33 -2.94 -2.16 8.16
CA HIS A 33 -4.20 -1.93 8.87
C HIS A 33 -5.26 -2.99 8.56
N LEU A 34 -5.27 -3.56 7.36
CA LEU A 34 -6.16 -4.66 7.00
C LEU A 34 -5.78 -5.96 7.73
N GLN A 35 -4.48 -6.16 8.02
CA GLN A 35 -3.98 -7.27 8.85
C GLN A 35 -4.54 -7.26 10.28
N LEU A 36 -5.33 -6.26 10.70
CA LEU A 36 -6.13 -6.37 11.92
C LEU A 36 -7.10 -7.58 11.87
N HIS A 37 -7.49 -8.04 10.68
CA HIS A 37 -8.29 -9.25 10.47
C HIS A 37 -7.47 -10.55 10.42
N ASN A 38 -6.18 -10.51 10.80
CA ASN A 38 -5.32 -11.69 10.75
C ASN A 38 -5.85 -12.77 11.70
N GLY A 39 -6.25 -13.91 11.15
CA GLY A 39 -6.89 -15.02 11.88
C GLY A 39 -8.41 -15.13 11.69
N ALA A 40 -9.04 -14.24 10.93
CA ALA A 40 -10.42 -14.42 10.50
C ALA A 40 -10.55 -15.63 9.55
N ILE A 41 -11.55 -16.47 9.79
CA ILE A 41 -11.91 -17.58 8.92
C ILE A 41 -13.16 -17.18 8.16
N PHE A 42 -13.06 -17.14 6.84
CA PHE A 42 -14.18 -16.85 5.95
C PHE A 42 -14.64 -18.13 5.26
N ASN A 43 -15.95 -18.28 5.10
CA ASN A 43 -16.58 -19.47 4.55
C ASN A 43 -16.81 -19.36 3.03
N SER A 44 -16.69 -18.16 2.45
CA SER A 44 -16.76 -17.94 1.02
C SER A 44 -15.96 -16.71 0.57
N ASN A 45 -15.76 -16.58 -0.74
CA ASN A 45 -15.11 -15.41 -1.33
C ASN A 45 -15.98 -14.15 -1.17
N GLU A 46 -17.30 -14.27 -1.23
CA GLU A 46 -18.23 -13.16 -1.04
C GLU A 46 -18.08 -12.54 0.35
N GLU A 47 -17.85 -13.37 1.37
CA GLU A 47 -17.61 -12.92 2.74
C GLU A 47 -16.32 -12.08 2.82
N VAL A 48 -15.23 -12.56 2.22
CA VAL A 48 -13.95 -11.82 2.15
C VAL A 48 -14.13 -10.49 1.42
N ILE A 49 -14.80 -10.49 0.27
CA ILE A 49 -15.02 -9.29 -0.54
C ILE A 49 -15.84 -8.27 0.25
N ASN A 50 -16.91 -8.71 0.92
CA ASN A 50 -17.77 -7.83 1.72
C ASN A 50 -16.99 -7.21 2.89
N GLU A 51 -16.18 -7.98 3.61
CA GLU A 51 -15.36 -7.47 4.71
C GLU A 51 -14.31 -6.46 4.24
N VAL A 52 -13.66 -6.70 3.10
CA VAL A 52 -12.74 -5.72 2.52
C VAL A 52 -13.47 -4.44 2.12
N HIS A 53 -14.68 -4.53 1.55
CA HIS A 53 -15.49 -3.35 1.26
C HIS A 53 -15.87 -2.58 2.52
N LEU A 54 -16.37 -3.25 3.56
CA LEU A 54 -16.69 -2.64 4.85
C LEU A 54 -15.47 -1.96 5.47
N PHE A 55 -14.31 -2.63 5.43
CA PHE A 55 -13.06 -2.04 5.88
C PHE A 55 -12.76 -0.74 5.14
N LEU A 56 -12.79 -0.74 3.80
CA LEU A 56 -12.46 0.43 2.99
C LEU A 56 -13.47 1.57 3.19
N ASP A 57 -14.77 1.27 3.20
CA ASP A 57 -15.85 2.24 3.35
C ASP A 57 -15.89 2.85 4.77
N SER A 58 -15.37 2.14 5.77
CA SER A 58 -15.23 2.66 7.13
C SER A 58 -14.11 3.70 7.30
N ARG A 59 -13.20 3.82 6.32
CA ARG A 59 -12.05 4.74 6.40
C ARG A 59 -12.42 6.14 5.92
N TRP A 60 -12.12 7.12 6.76
CA TRP A 60 -12.18 8.52 6.37
C TRP A 60 -11.17 8.82 5.27
N PRO A 61 -11.43 9.78 4.35
CA PRO A 61 -10.47 10.17 3.31
C PRO A 61 -9.06 10.50 3.85
N GLN A 62 -8.99 11.06 5.05
CA GLN A 62 -7.74 11.37 5.76
C GLN A 62 -6.87 10.14 6.00
N PHE A 63 -7.48 8.96 6.23
CA PHE A 63 -6.73 7.72 6.40
C PHE A 63 -5.86 7.43 5.17
N PHE A 64 -6.42 7.56 3.96
CA PHE A 64 -5.68 7.33 2.73
C PHE A 64 -4.63 8.41 2.48
N ALA A 65 -4.99 9.68 2.75
CA ALA A 65 -4.05 10.80 2.64
C ALA A 65 -2.83 10.60 3.55
N GLU A 66 -3.04 10.22 4.82
CA GLU A 66 -1.96 9.94 5.79
C GLU A 66 -1.02 8.83 5.30
N GLY A 67 -1.55 7.77 4.67
CA GLY A 67 -0.75 6.70 4.08
C GLY A 67 0.19 7.20 2.99
N ILE A 68 -0.30 8.09 2.13
CA ILE A 68 0.49 8.74 1.08
C ILE A 68 1.49 9.74 1.66
N GLU A 69 1.10 10.57 2.62
CA GLU A 69 1.97 11.58 3.24
C GLU A 69 3.17 10.96 3.97
N LYS A 70 2.98 9.79 4.58
CA LYS A 70 4.06 9.02 5.23
C LYS A 70 5.17 8.58 4.27
N LEU A 71 4.89 8.54 2.96
CA LEU A 71 5.85 8.12 1.93
C LEU A 71 7.11 8.99 1.94
N SER A 72 6.95 10.32 2.03
CA SER A 72 8.07 11.26 2.03
C SER A 72 9.03 10.99 3.18
N LYS A 73 8.51 10.83 4.40
CA LYS A 73 9.32 10.51 5.58
C LYS A 73 9.99 9.15 5.44
N ARG A 74 9.28 8.13 4.92
CA ARG A 74 9.83 6.80 4.74
C ARG A 74 10.99 6.76 3.75
N TRP A 75 10.83 7.43 2.61
CA TRP A 75 11.90 7.54 1.62
C TRP A 75 13.13 8.24 2.18
N GLN A 76 12.96 9.32 2.93
CA GLN A 76 14.09 10.00 3.58
C GLN A 76 14.86 9.05 4.49
N THR A 77 14.17 8.29 5.34
CA THR A 77 14.85 7.30 6.20
C THR A 77 15.58 6.22 5.41
N ILE A 78 15.02 5.74 4.30
CA ILE A 78 15.70 4.73 3.45
C ILE A 78 16.99 5.31 2.87
N VAL A 79 16.96 6.58 2.44
CA VAL A 79 18.16 7.29 1.99
C VAL A 79 19.18 7.44 3.13
N ASP A 80 18.73 7.82 4.33
CA ASP A 80 19.59 7.98 5.51
C ASP A 80 20.25 6.65 5.94
N LEU A 81 19.61 5.53 5.62
CA LEU A 81 20.10 4.17 5.84
C LEU A 81 20.90 3.63 4.63
N ASN A 82 21.31 4.48 3.68
CA ASN A 82 22.03 4.09 2.47
C ASN A 82 21.32 3.00 1.64
N GLY A 83 20.00 2.99 1.65
CA GLY A 83 19.19 2.00 0.93
C GLY A 83 18.97 0.68 1.68
N ASP A 84 19.44 0.56 2.93
CA ASP A 84 19.09 -0.56 3.78
C ASP A 84 17.59 -0.54 4.18
N TYR A 85 17.12 -1.68 4.67
CA TYR A 85 15.73 -1.87 5.06
C TYR A 85 15.25 -0.83 6.08
N TYR A 86 14.04 -0.34 5.86
CA TYR A 86 13.35 0.53 6.83
C TYR A 86 13.14 -0.24 8.16
N PRO A 87 13.55 0.30 9.32
CA PRO A 87 13.39 -0.38 10.60
C PRO A 87 11.91 -0.53 10.95
N HIS A 88 11.50 -1.73 11.37
CA HIS A 88 10.14 -2.00 11.82
C HIS A 88 9.82 -1.32 13.16
#